data_AF-A0A7W7SBT4-F1
#
_entry.id   AF-A0A7W7SBT4-F1
#
_cell.length_a   1.000
_cell.length_b   1.000
_cell.length_c   1.000
_cell.angle_alpha   90.00
_cell.angle_beta   90.00
_cell.angle_gamma   90.00
#
_symmetry.space_group_name_H-M   'P 1'
#
loop_
_entity.id
_entity.type
_entity.pdbx_description
1 polymer ?
#
loop_
_entity_poly.entity_id
_entity_poly.type
_entity_poly.pdbx_seq_one_letter_code
_entity_poly.pdbx_strand_id
1 'polypeptide(L)'
;MTAIPDMRQIVGSHDLLLVTLDTLRFDVAEELAAAGRLPNLAAVLPGGRWERRHSPGSFTYAAHQAILAGFLPTPATPDGPHPRLFAARFGGSETTEARTWVFDTPDLPSALAAAGYRTVCVGGVGFFNKQGPLGSVLPGMFQQSYWEPEFGVPSPTSFEAQVACVEQVTAEQPPGQPLFLLLNVSALHQPNWFHLPGATRADGDTRASHAAALEYVDAHIGRLFAAMSRRRPCFAIVCSDHGTAYGEDGYTGHRIGHEVVWTVPYAHFTLPTGSHQSHRSPA
;
A
#
# COMPACT_ATOMS: atom_id res chain seq x y z
N MET A 1 15.09 -16.87 12.44
CA MET A 1 14.03 -15.86 12.25
C MET A 1 14.65 -14.48 12.44
N THR A 2 14.70 -13.67 11.39
CA THR A 2 14.98 -12.23 11.53
C THR A 2 13.83 -11.61 12.31
N ALA A 3 14.14 -11.02 13.47
CA ALA A 3 13.12 -10.39 14.30
C ALA A 3 12.43 -9.24 13.54
N ILE A 4 11.12 -9.11 13.68
CA ILE A 4 10.37 -7.97 13.12
C ILE A 4 10.82 -6.66 13.78
N PRO A 5 10.54 -5.47 13.21
CA PRO A 5 10.69 -4.20 13.93
C PRO A 5 9.92 -4.21 15.26
N ASP A 6 10.41 -3.50 16.27
CA ASP A 6 9.69 -3.35 17.54
C ASP A 6 8.54 -2.35 17.37
N MET A 7 7.37 -2.87 17.03
CA MET A 7 6.20 -2.05 16.75
C MET A 7 5.67 -1.36 18.01
N ARG A 8 6.03 -1.84 19.20
CA ARG A 8 5.69 -1.17 20.47
C ARG A 8 6.49 0.11 20.68
N GLN A 9 7.68 0.21 20.09
CA GLN A 9 8.48 1.44 20.09
C GLN A 9 8.10 2.37 18.94
N ILE A 10 7.66 1.81 17.80
CA ILE A 10 7.27 2.58 16.61
C ILE A 10 5.93 3.28 16.81
N VAL A 11 4.91 2.59 17.34
CA VAL A 11 3.60 3.19 17.58
C VAL A 11 3.70 4.27 18.66
N GLY A 12 3.17 5.45 18.36
CA GLY A 12 3.25 6.68 19.15
C GLY A 12 4.46 7.56 18.80
N SER A 13 5.56 6.99 18.28
CA SER A 13 6.77 7.73 17.93
C SER A 13 6.84 8.11 16.45
N HIS A 14 6.29 7.29 15.56
CA HIS A 14 6.31 7.50 14.11
C HIS A 14 4.94 7.90 13.55
N ASP A 15 4.94 8.65 12.45
CA ASP A 15 3.80 8.61 11.52
C ASP A 15 3.79 7.23 10.84
N LEU A 16 2.61 6.70 10.54
CA LEU A 16 2.44 5.38 9.94
C LEU A 16 1.83 5.54 8.54
N LEU A 17 2.48 4.97 7.54
CA LEU A 17 2.00 4.96 6.16
C LEU A 17 1.77 3.50 5.73
N LEU A 18 0.57 3.21 5.23
CA LEU A 18 0.24 1.95 4.57
C LEU A 18 -0.16 2.23 3.12
N VAL A 19 0.69 1.87 2.18
CA VAL A 19 0.43 1.97 0.74
C VAL A 19 0.04 0.59 0.22
N THR A 20 -1.17 0.48 -0.33
CA THR A 20 -1.57 -0.68 -1.10
C THR A 20 -1.55 -0.35 -2.59
N LEU A 21 -0.64 -0.98 -3.32
CA LEU A 21 -0.54 -0.93 -4.78
C LEU A 21 -1.55 -1.92 -5.35
N ASP A 22 -2.76 -1.43 -5.62
CA ASP A 22 -3.92 -2.27 -5.92
C ASP A 22 -3.67 -3.13 -7.17
N THR A 23 -3.84 -4.44 -7.06
CA THR A 23 -3.59 -5.45 -8.12
C THR A 23 -2.13 -5.73 -8.51
N LEU A 24 -1.13 -5.09 -7.87
CA LEU A 24 0.27 -5.26 -8.24
C LEU A 24 0.77 -6.70 -8.09
N ARG A 25 1.23 -7.28 -9.20
CA ARG A 25 1.87 -8.60 -9.21
C ARG A 25 3.32 -8.54 -8.73
N PHE A 26 3.73 -9.58 -7.98
CA PHE A 26 5.11 -9.72 -7.51
C PHE A 26 6.13 -9.82 -8.65
N ASP A 27 5.86 -10.62 -9.68
CA ASP A 27 6.80 -10.85 -10.78
C ASP A 27 7.12 -9.57 -11.56
N VAL A 28 6.12 -8.72 -11.79
CA VAL A 28 6.32 -7.40 -12.44
C VAL A 28 7.14 -6.48 -11.54
N ALA A 29 6.82 -6.41 -10.24
CA ALA A 29 7.53 -5.56 -9.28
C ALA A 29 9.00 -5.97 -9.14
N GLU A 30 9.28 -7.27 -9.06
CA GLU A 30 10.64 -7.82 -8.97
C GLU A 30 11.43 -7.57 -10.27
N GLU A 31 10.83 -7.82 -11.43
CA GLU A 31 11.48 -7.60 -12.73
C GLU A 31 11.87 -6.13 -12.91
N LEU A 32 10.97 -5.18 -12.63
CA LEU A 32 11.24 -3.76 -12.80
C LEU A 32 12.27 -3.24 -11.79
N ALA A 33 12.24 -3.72 -10.54
CA ALA A 33 13.25 -3.39 -9.55
C ALA A 33 14.64 -3.92 -9.97
N ALA A 34 14.73 -5.18 -10.40
CA ALA A 34 15.98 -5.79 -10.87
C ALA A 34 16.53 -5.10 -12.12
N ALA A 35 15.66 -4.58 -12.99
CA ALA A 35 16.03 -3.80 -14.18
C ALA A 35 16.40 -2.34 -13.86
N GLY A 36 16.34 -1.90 -12.60
CA GLY A 36 16.63 -0.50 -12.22
C GLY A 36 15.59 0.51 -12.69
N ARG A 37 14.38 0.06 -13.04
CA ARG A 37 13.29 0.89 -13.57
C ARG A 37 12.38 1.48 -12.49
N LEU A 38 12.63 1.16 -11.23
CA LEU A 38 11.92 1.69 -10.06
C LEU A 38 12.88 2.44 -9.12
N PRO A 39 13.57 3.50 -9.58
CA PRO A 39 14.62 4.16 -8.80
C PRO A 39 14.13 4.72 -7.47
N ASN A 40 12.90 5.23 -7.39
CA ASN A 40 12.39 5.87 -6.17
C ASN A 40 11.98 4.85 -5.11
N LEU A 41 11.33 3.75 -5.52
CA LEU A 41 11.04 2.61 -4.65
C LEU A 41 12.33 1.91 -4.23
N ALA A 42 13.21 1.56 -5.18
CA ALA A 42 14.45 0.83 -4.88
C ALA A 42 15.35 1.58 -3.88
N ALA A 43 15.33 2.92 -3.87
CA ALA A 43 16.06 3.72 -2.90
C ALA A 43 15.61 3.54 -1.44
N VAL A 44 14.37 3.12 -1.20
CA VAL A 44 13.81 2.96 0.15
C VAL A 44 13.55 1.49 0.54
N LEU A 45 13.45 0.60 -0.45
CA LEU A 45 13.30 -0.83 -0.20
C LEU A 45 14.53 -1.40 0.54
N PRO A 46 14.36 -2.23 1.58
CA PRO A 46 15.48 -2.92 2.22
C PRO A 46 16.29 -3.72 1.19
N GLY A 47 17.57 -3.35 1.03
CA GLY A 47 18.45 -3.97 0.03
C GLY A 47 18.03 -3.73 -1.43
N GLY A 48 17.16 -2.76 -1.69
CA GLY A 48 16.62 -2.46 -3.02
C GLY A 48 15.68 -3.51 -3.58
N ARG A 49 15.12 -4.39 -2.72
CA ARG A 49 14.35 -5.56 -3.16
C ARG A 49 13.00 -5.67 -2.47
N TRP A 50 12.04 -6.24 -3.21
CA TRP A 50 10.76 -6.64 -2.67
C TRP A 50 10.86 -7.98 -1.93
N GLU A 51 10.10 -8.13 -0.86
CA GLU A 51 9.83 -9.43 -0.27
C GLU A 51 8.72 -10.14 -1.05
N ARG A 52 8.92 -11.43 -1.36
CA ARG A 52 7.89 -12.31 -1.91
C ARG A 52 6.94 -12.75 -0.81
N ARG A 53 5.66 -12.36 -0.90
CA ARG A 53 4.65 -12.68 0.11
C ARG A 53 3.36 -13.20 -0.51
N HIS A 54 2.57 -13.93 0.26
CA HIS A 54 1.22 -14.33 -0.09
C HIS A 54 0.21 -13.34 0.48
N SER A 55 -0.70 -12.86 -0.37
CA SER A 55 -1.81 -12.02 0.01
C SER A 55 -2.75 -12.77 0.98
N PRO A 56 -3.39 -12.06 1.94
CA PRO A 56 -4.43 -12.64 2.77
C PRO A 56 -5.79 -12.80 2.05
N GLY A 57 -5.95 -12.34 0.81
CA GLY A 57 -7.19 -12.52 0.03
C GLY A 57 -7.03 -12.19 -1.45
N SER A 58 -7.74 -12.90 -2.32
CA SER A 58 -7.58 -12.77 -3.78
C SER A 58 -8.26 -11.55 -4.43
N PHE A 59 -8.78 -10.60 -3.64
CA PHE A 59 -9.42 -9.37 -4.13
C PHE A 59 -9.49 -8.29 -3.06
N THR A 60 -9.63 -7.04 -3.49
CA THR A 60 -9.47 -5.84 -2.67
C THR A 60 -10.21 -5.89 -1.33
N TYR A 61 -11.51 -6.18 -1.31
CA TYR A 61 -12.30 -6.12 -0.07
C TYR A 61 -11.82 -7.12 0.99
N ALA A 62 -11.67 -8.39 0.59
CA ALA A 62 -11.22 -9.43 1.52
C ALA A 62 -9.77 -9.18 1.98
N ALA A 63 -8.89 -8.79 1.07
CA ALA A 63 -7.50 -8.49 1.40
C ALA A 63 -7.40 -7.32 2.39
N HIS A 64 -8.12 -6.23 2.16
CA HIS A 64 -8.08 -5.05 3.04
C HIS A 64 -8.74 -5.29 4.40
N GLN A 65 -9.80 -6.08 4.49
CA GLN A 65 -10.35 -6.49 5.80
C GLN A 65 -9.29 -7.21 6.64
N ALA A 66 -8.56 -8.14 6.04
CA ALA A 66 -7.50 -8.87 6.72
C ALA A 66 -6.30 -7.97 7.07
N ILE A 67 -5.83 -7.15 6.12
CA ILE A 67 -4.74 -6.17 6.32
C ILE A 67 -5.06 -5.24 7.48
N LEU A 68 -6.27 -4.67 7.51
CA LEU A 68 -6.69 -3.74 8.56
C LEU A 68 -6.92 -4.43 9.91
N ALA A 69 -7.08 -5.75 9.96
CA ALA A 69 -7.05 -6.52 11.21
C ALA A 69 -5.62 -6.94 11.65
N GLY A 70 -4.59 -6.56 10.88
CA GLY A 70 -3.17 -6.87 11.13
C GLY A 70 -2.62 -8.07 10.36
N PHE A 71 -3.43 -8.73 9.51
CA PHE A 71 -2.96 -9.78 8.61
C PHE A 71 -2.41 -9.19 7.32
N LEU A 72 -1.22 -8.60 7.41
CA LEU A 72 -0.44 -8.17 6.24
C LEU A 72 -0.08 -9.39 5.35
N PRO A 73 0.34 -9.18 4.09
CA PRO A 73 0.87 -10.26 3.27
C PRO A 73 1.93 -11.07 4.04
N THR A 74 1.80 -12.40 3.98
CA THR A 74 2.59 -13.36 4.76
C THR A 74 3.82 -13.77 3.97
N PRO A 75 5.04 -13.86 4.54
CA PRO A 75 6.21 -14.38 3.84
C PRO A 75 5.90 -15.69 3.09
N ALA A 76 6.30 -15.76 1.83
CA ALA A 76 6.01 -16.91 0.95
C ALA A 76 6.94 -18.12 1.20
N THR A 77 7.58 -18.16 2.38
CA THR A 77 8.52 -19.21 2.79
C THR A 77 7.84 -20.18 3.77
N PRO A 78 8.19 -21.47 3.74
CA PRO A 78 7.53 -22.49 4.55
C PRO A 78 7.93 -22.48 6.04
N ASP A 79 8.91 -21.67 6.44
CA ASP A 79 9.54 -21.64 7.77
C ASP A 79 8.75 -20.86 8.84
N GLY A 80 7.41 -20.85 8.73
CA GLY A 80 6.54 -20.24 9.72
C GLY A 80 6.60 -20.93 11.10
N PRO A 81 5.95 -20.35 12.13
CA PRO A 81 5.05 -19.19 12.06
C PRO A 81 5.77 -17.86 11.83
N HIS A 82 5.12 -16.94 11.12
CA HIS A 82 5.63 -15.60 10.80
C HIS A 82 5.02 -14.54 11.71
N PRO A 83 5.79 -13.85 12.57
CA PRO A 83 5.25 -12.82 13.45
C PRO A 83 4.63 -11.64 12.70
N ARG A 84 3.52 -11.11 13.22
CA ARG A 84 2.82 -9.93 12.64
C ARG A 84 3.32 -8.62 13.25
N LEU A 85 3.34 -7.56 12.45
CA LEU A 85 3.66 -6.20 12.94
C LEU A 85 2.58 -5.68 13.89
N PHE A 86 1.32 -5.85 13.48
CA PHE A 86 0.13 -5.46 14.23
C PHE A 86 -0.78 -6.68 14.37
N ALA A 87 -1.51 -6.79 15.48
CA ALA A 87 -2.46 -7.88 15.65
C ALA A 87 -3.66 -7.46 16.49
N ALA A 88 -4.85 -7.54 15.90
CA ALA A 88 -6.09 -7.56 16.68
C ALA A 88 -6.08 -8.81 17.59
N ARG A 89 -6.43 -8.64 18.86
CA ARG A 89 -6.54 -9.75 19.80
C ARG A 89 -7.79 -10.56 19.51
N PHE A 90 -7.61 -11.87 19.29
CA PHE A 90 -8.69 -12.84 19.23
C PHE A 90 -8.18 -14.21 19.71
N GLY A 91 -9.10 -15.11 20.11
CA GLY A 91 -8.73 -16.47 20.48
C GLY A 91 -8.17 -17.23 19.27
N GLY A 92 -6.95 -17.75 19.37
CA GLY A 92 -6.26 -18.44 18.26
C GLY A 92 -5.24 -17.60 17.50
N SER A 93 -4.88 -16.40 17.99
CA SER A 93 -3.74 -15.65 17.42
C SER A 93 -2.41 -16.33 17.76
N GLU A 94 -1.89 -17.15 16.84
CA GLU A 94 -0.63 -17.90 17.02
C GLU A 94 0.62 -17.15 16.52
N THR A 95 0.45 -16.02 15.85
CA THR A 95 1.53 -15.28 15.15
C THR A 95 1.88 -13.94 15.79
N THR A 96 1.69 -13.80 17.10
CA THR A 96 2.08 -12.62 17.88
C THR A 96 3.33 -12.89 18.70
N GLU A 97 4.28 -11.95 18.74
CA GLU A 97 5.46 -12.00 19.59
C GLU A 97 5.64 -10.74 20.45
N ALA A 98 6.70 -10.68 21.26
CA ALA A 98 6.97 -9.56 22.16
C ALA A 98 7.09 -8.20 21.47
N ARG A 99 7.47 -8.17 20.19
CA ARG A 99 7.65 -6.96 19.37
C ARG A 99 6.41 -6.58 18.56
N THR A 100 5.39 -7.45 18.51
CA THR A 100 4.11 -7.17 17.87
C THR A 100 3.35 -6.12 18.67
N TRP A 101 2.76 -5.13 17.98
CA TRP A 101 1.80 -4.22 18.61
C TRP A 101 0.40 -4.85 18.58
N VAL A 102 -0.02 -5.36 19.72
CA VAL A 102 -1.33 -6.03 19.89
C VAL A 102 -2.36 -5.01 20.37
N PHE A 103 -3.56 -5.05 19.79
CA PHE A 103 -4.66 -4.13 20.11
C PHE A 103 -6.00 -4.87 20.29
N ASP A 104 -6.94 -4.24 21.00
CA ASP A 104 -8.23 -4.84 21.42
C ASP A 104 -9.46 -4.30 20.66
N THR A 105 -9.24 -3.53 19.58
CA THR A 105 -10.29 -3.10 18.64
C THR A 105 -10.40 -4.06 17.45
N PRO A 106 -11.52 -4.08 16.70
CA PRO A 106 -11.68 -4.98 15.55
C PRO A 106 -10.73 -4.65 14.38
N ASP A 107 -10.24 -3.42 14.30
CA ASP A 107 -9.40 -2.94 13.20
C ASP A 107 -8.31 -1.96 13.69
N LEU A 108 -7.25 -1.87 12.89
CA LEU A 108 -6.05 -1.06 13.10
C LEU A 108 -6.34 0.46 13.08
N PRO A 109 -7.17 1.01 12.16
CA PRO A 109 -7.58 2.41 12.22
C PRO A 109 -8.18 2.80 13.58
N SER A 110 -9.11 2.01 14.10
CA SER A 110 -9.74 2.23 15.41
C SER A 110 -8.73 2.12 16.55
N ALA A 111 -7.80 1.15 16.48
CA ALA A 111 -6.74 0.97 17.47
C ALA A 111 -5.82 2.18 17.54
N LEU A 112 -5.37 2.66 16.39
CA LEU A 112 -4.44 3.79 16.28
C LEU A 112 -5.13 5.09 16.68
N ALA A 113 -6.40 5.26 16.32
CA ALA A 113 -7.23 6.37 16.81
C ALA A 113 -7.26 6.41 18.35
N ALA A 114 -7.49 5.26 19.01
CA ALA A 114 -7.45 5.16 20.47
C ALA A 114 -6.05 5.41 21.05
N ALA A 115 -4.99 5.14 20.28
CA ALA A 115 -3.60 5.48 20.62
C ALA A 115 -3.21 6.94 20.31
N GLY A 116 -4.16 7.80 19.93
CA GLY A 116 -3.95 9.23 19.71
C GLY A 116 -3.58 9.62 18.27
N TYR A 117 -3.58 8.66 17.34
CA TYR A 117 -3.36 8.97 15.93
C TYR A 117 -4.58 9.66 15.32
N ARG A 118 -4.33 10.61 14.41
CA ARG A 118 -5.30 10.96 13.38
C ARG A 118 -5.28 9.87 12.32
N THR A 119 -6.42 9.28 11.97
CA THR A 119 -6.48 8.19 10.98
C THR A 119 -7.15 8.64 9.68
N VAL A 120 -6.43 8.49 8.58
CA VAL A 120 -6.83 8.98 7.26
C VAL A 120 -6.76 7.86 6.22
N CYS A 121 -7.78 7.78 5.37
CA CYS A 121 -7.78 6.94 4.18
C CYS A 121 -7.89 7.79 2.91
N VAL A 122 -6.98 7.61 1.95
CA VAL A 122 -7.11 8.14 0.59
C VAL A 122 -7.41 6.96 -0.34
N GLY A 123 -8.63 6.95 -0.87
CA GLY A 123 -9.16 5.85 -1.67
C GLY A 123 -8.85 5.96 -3.16
N GLY A 124 -8.77 4.82 -3.84
CA GLY A 124 -8.57 4.76 -5.30
C GLY A 124 -9.58 3.88 -6.03
N VAL A 125 -9.85 2.66 -5.54
CA VAL A 125 -10.73 1.71 -6.23
C VAL A 125 -12.15 1.68 -5.67
N GLY A 126 -13.03 0.88 -6.29
CA GLY A 126 -14.47 0.85 -5.98
C GLY A 126 -14.84 0.56 -4.52
N PHE A 127 -14.00 -0.17 -3.78
CA PHE A 127 -14.22 -0.42 -2.35
C PHE A 127 -13.83 0.75 -1.43
N PHE A 128 -13.24 1.79 -2.01
CA PHE A 128 -12.81 3.01 -1.32
C PHE A 128 -13.47 4.29 -1.87
N ASN A 129 -14.34 4.17 -2.88
CA ASN A 129 -14.83 5.33 -3.63
C ASN A 129 -15.94 6.13 -2.95
N LYS A 130 -16.53 5.63 -1.86
CA LYS A 130 -17.62 6.28 -1.10
C LYS A 130 -18.90 6.56 -1.91
N GLN A 131 -19.03 6.06 -3.13
CA GLN A 131 -20.19 6.31 -4.00
C GLN A 131 -21.40 5.42 -3.70
N GLY A 132 -21.24 4.43 -2.82
CA GLY A 132 -22.32 3.56 -2.38
C GLY A 132 -22.01 2.89 -1.03
N PRO A 133 -22.96 2.13 -0.46
CA PRO A 133 -22.81 1.55 0.88
C PRO A 133 -21.57 0.66 1.01
N LEU A 134 -21.31 -0.20 0.01
CA LEU A 134 -20.16 -1.09 0.02
C LEU A 134 -18.83 -0.33 -0.11
N GLY A 135 -18.77 0.66 -1.01
CA GLY A 135 -17.60 1.51 -1.22
C GLY A 135 -17.29 2.48 -0.06
N SER A 136 -18.16 2.51 0.96
CA SER A 136 -17.99 3.30 2.18
C SER A 136 -17.58 2.46 3.40
N VAL A 137 -17.53 1.12 3.29
CA VAL A 137 -17.20 0.25 4.43
C VAL A 137 -15.75 0.42 4.88
N LEU A 138 -14.78 0.21 3.98
CA LEU A 138 -13.35 0.34 4.33
C LEU A 138 -12.97 1.80 4.67
N PRO A 139 -13.40 2.82 3.88
CA PRO A 139 -13.17 4.23 4.25
C PRO A 139 -13.81 4.63 5.58
N GLY A 140 -14.94 4.00 5.96
CA GLY A 140 -15.68 4.28 7.18
C GLY A 140 -15.00 3.80 8.46
N MET A 141 -13.94 3.00 8.36
CA MET A 141 -13.11 2.60 9.51
C MET A 141 -12.18 3.73 9.98
N PHE A 142 -11.93 4.74 9.13
CA PHE A 142 -11.02 5.85 9.42
C PHE A 142 -11.78 7.06 9.93
N GLN A 143 -11.14 7.90 10.74
CA GLN A 143 -11.72 9.16 11.20
C GLN A 143 -12.01 10.10 10.02
N GLN A 144 -11.17 10.06 8.99
CA GLN A 144 -11.33 10.82 7.76
C GLN A 144 -11.01 9.96 6.54
N SER A 145 -11.77 10.17 5.47
CA SER A 145 -11.53 9.50 4.20
C SER A 145 -11.83 10.39 3.01
N TYR A 146 -10.95 10.31 2.01
CA TYR A 146 -10.96 11.15 0.82
C TYR A 146 -11.09 10.28 -0.43
N TRP A 147 -11.97 10.71 -1.34
CA TRP A 147 -12.09 10.17 -2.68
C TRP A 147 -12.66 11.23 -3.61
N GLU A 148 -12.08 11.33 -4.81
CA GLU A 148 -12.55 12.15 -5.92
C GLU A 148 -12.45 11.33 -7.22
N PRO A 149 -13.23 11.64 -8.27
CA PRO A 149 -13.16 10.94 -9.56
C PRO A 149 -11.74 10.82 -10.11
N GLU A 150 -10.92 11.84 -9.92
CA GLU A 150 -9.52 11.93 -10.34
C GLU A 150 -8.65 10.90 -9.64
N PHE A 151 -9.02 10.39 -8.47
CA PHE A 151 -8.28 9.34 -7.75
C PHE A 151 -8.64 7.94 -8.26
N GLY A 152 -9.70 7.83 -9.07
CA GLY A 152 -10.29 6.59 -9.54
C GLY A 152 -9.48 5.86 -10.60
N VAL A 153 -9.80 4.58 -10.80
CA VAL A 153 -9.22 3.72 -11.84
C VAL A 153 -9.29 4.27 -13.28
N PRO A 154 -10.29 5.07 -13.69
CA PRO A 154 -10.32 5.59 -15.07
C PRO A 154 -9.36 6.77 -15.30
N SER A 155 -8.73 7.29 -14.24
CA SER A 155 -7.90 8.49 -14.31
C SER A 155 -6.44 8.14 -14.59
N PRO A 156 -5.84 8.62 -15.69
CA PRO A 156 -4.44 8.37 -16.02
C PRO A 156 -3.46 9.09 -15.09
N THR A 157 -3.92 10.08 -14.34
CA THR A 157 -3.13 10.86 -13.39
C THR A 157 -3.57 10.58 -11.94
N SER A 158 -4.14 9.40 -11.68
CA SER A 158 -4.79 9.09 -10.40
C SER A 158 -3.85 9.19 -9.21
N PHE A 159 -2.68 8.58 -9.32
CA PHE A 159 -1.70 8.59 -8.26
C PHE A 159 -1.19 10.01 -7.94
N GLU A 160 -0.94 10.87 -8.93
CA GLU A 160 -0.56 12.27 -8.69
C GLU A 160 -1.63 13.04 -7.90
N ALA A 161 -2.91 12.86 -8.26
CA ALA A 161 -4.03 13.48 -7.57
C ALA A 161 -4.15 12.97 -6.13
N GLN A 162 -3.97 11.66 -5.92
CA GLN A 162 -3.92 11.07 -4.59
C GLN A 162 -2.75 11.60 -3.75
N VAL A 163 -1.56 11.75 -4.35
CA VAL A 163 -0.38 12.32 -3.67
C VAL A 163 -0.63 13.79 -3.31
N ALA A 164 -1.26 14.58 -4.19
CA ALA A 164 -1.63 15.97 -3.87
C ALA A 164 -2.60 16.04 -2.68
N CYS A 165 -3.56 15.13 -2.59
CA CYS A 165 -4.44 15.00 -1.42
C CYS A 165 -3.63 14.68 -0.15
N VAL A 166 -2.67 13.76 -0.21
CA VAL A 166 -1.80 13.45 0.94
C VAL A 166 -0.92 14.63 1.34
N GLU A 167 -0.40 15.39 0.38
CA GLU A 167 0.36 16.64 0.65
C GLU A 167 -0.50 17.66 1.41
N GLN A 168 -1.79 17.78 1.08
CA GLN A 168 -2.74 18.63 1.81
C GLN A 168 -3.02 18.09 3.22
N VAL A 169 -3.34 16.80 3.36
CA VAL A 169 -3.60 16.15 4.65
C VAL A 169 -2.42 16.35 5.61
N THR A 170 -1.19 16.16 5.11
CA THR A 170 0.03 16.30 5.91
C THR A 170 0.40 17.77 6.21
N ALA A 171 -0.07 18.73 5.42
CA ALA A 171 0.06 20.16 5.69
C ALA A 171 -0.90 20.65 6.77
N GLU A 172 -2.10 20.11 6.83
CA GLU A 172 -3.12 20.43 7.83
C GLU A 172 -2.92 19.67 9.15
N GLN A 173 -1.84 18.90 9.27
CA GLN A 173 -1.67 17.95 10.34
C GLN A 173 -1.32 18.62 11.66
N PRO A 174 -2.11 18.41 12.75
CA PRO A 174 -1.87 19.07 14.02
C PRO A 174 -0.45 18.82 14.55
N PRO A 175 0.23 19.86 15.08
CA PRO A 175 1.53 19.69 15.72
C PRO A 175 1.46 18.66 16.85
N GLY A 176 2.44 17.76 16.91
CA GLY A 176 2.54 16.75 17.97
C GLY A 176 1.64 15.52 17.81
N GLN A 177 0.57 15.59 17.01
CA GLN A 177 -0.30 14.43 16.76
C GLN A 177 0.30 13.52 15.66
N PRO A 178 0.46 12.21 15.92
CA PRO A 178 0.91 11.27 14.89
C PRO A 178 -0.22 10.97 13.89
N LEU A 179 0.15 10.69 12.64
CA LEU A 179 -0.74 10.39 11.53
C LEU A 179 -0.63 8.90 11.16
N PHE A 180 -1.76 8.23 11.00
CA PHE A 180 -1.84 6.97 10.29
C PHE A 180 -2.60 7.20 8.99
N LEU A 181 -1.93 6.95 7.87
CA LEU A 181 -2.50 7.14 6.54
C LEU A 181 -2.48 5.82 5.77
N LEU A 182 -3.65 5.39 5.31
CA LEU A 182 -3.78 4.39 4.26
C LEU A 182 -3.94 5.11 2.91
N LEU A 183 -3.16 4.69 1.92
CA LEU A 183 -3.32 5.08 0.53
C LEU A 183 -3.53 3.83 -0.33
N ASN A 184 -4.74 3.70 -0.89
CA ASN A 184 -5.06 2.65 -1.88
C ASN A 184 -4.83 3.20 -3.28
N VAL A 185 -3.70 2.82 -3.89
CA VAL A 185 -3.25 3.33 -5.20
C VAL A 185 -4.01 2.62 -6.31
N SER A 186 -4.76 3.38 -7.11
CA SER A 186 -5.62 2.84 -8.18
C SER A 186 -4.94 2.61 -9.51
N ALA A 187 -3.78 3.23 -9.76
CA ALA A 187 -3.17 3.34 -11.09
C ALA A 187 -2.87 2.00 -11.78
N LEU A 188 -2.61 0.93 -11.00
CA LEU A 188 -2.33 -0.39 -11.56
C LEU A 188 -3.59 -1.21 -11.82
N HIS A 189 -4.70 -0.91 -11.13
CA HIS A 189 -5.97 -1.58 -11.33
C HIS A 189 -6.54 -1.20 -12.70
N GLN A 190 -7.13 -2.18 -13.38
CA GLN A 190 -7.79 -1.99 -14.67
C GLN A 190 -8.88 -0.89 -14.65
N PRO A 191 -8.98 -0.05 -15.70
CA PRO A 191 -8.10 0.01 -16.88
C PRO A 191 -6.73 0.62 -16.57
N ASN A 192 -5.67 0.05 -17.14
CA ASN A 192 -4.30 0.56 -17.05
C ASN A 192 -3.57 0.65 -18.41
N TRP A 193 -4.22 0.23 -19.51
CA TRP A 193 -3.69 0.30 -20.88
C TRP A 193 -3.14 1.67 -21.26
N PHE A 194 -3.73 2.76 -20.76
CA PHE A 194 -3.31 4.13 -21.08
C PHE A 194 -1.94 4.51 -20.51
N HIS A 195 -1.36 3.73 -19.61
CA HIS A 195 0.01 3.94 -19.16
C HIS A 195 1.05 3.45 -20.18
N LEU A 196 0.65 2.57 -21.11
CA LEU A 196 1.53 2.10 -22.18
C LEU A 196 1.53 3.12 -23.34
N PRO A 197 2.69 3.69 -23.73
CA PRO A 197 2.73 4.68 -24.80
C PRO A 197 2.14 4.17 -26.12
N GLY A 198 1.19 4.92 -26.68
CA GLY A 198 0.53 4.60 -27.94
C GLY A 198 -0.59 3.57 -27.84
N ALA A 199 -0.83 2.97 -26.67
CA ALA A 199 -1.93 2.05 -26.47
C ALA A 199 -3.28 2.77 -26.41
N THR A 200 -4.32 2.06 -26.82
CA THR A 200 -5.71 2.49 -26.85
C THR A 200 -6.57 1.53 -26.05
N ARG A 201 -7.82 1.92 -25.80
CA ARG A 201 -8.81 1.04 -25.14
C ARG A 201 -8.99 -0.29 -25.88
N ALA A 202 -8.78 -0.34 -27.20
CA ALA A 202 -8.95 -1.55 -27.99
C ALA A 202 -7.82 -2.58 -27.74
N ASP A 203 -6.63 -2.12 -27.35
CA ASP A 203 -5.49 -2.98 -27.01
C ASP A 203 -5.70 -3.70 -25.67
N GLY A 204 -6.48 -3.08 -24.78
CA GLY A 204 -6.82 -3.63 -23.46
C GLY A 204 -5.62 -3.67 -22.51
N ASP A 205 -5.88 -4.12 -21.28
CA ASP A 205 -4.86 -4.20 -20.25
C ASP A 205 -4.01 -5.45 -20.42
N THR A 206 -2.69 -5.28 -20.27
CA THR A 206 -1.70 -6.34 -20.41
C THR A 206 -0.70 -6.28 -19.28
N ARG A 207 0.15 -7.31 -19.15
CA ARG A 207 1.31 -7.26 -18.25
C ARG A 207 2.24 -6.08 -18.58
N ALA A 208 2.33 -5.67 -19.84
CA ALA A 208 3.16 -4.54 -20.26
C ALA A 208 2.58 -3.18 -19.81
N SER A 209 1.28 -2.97 -19.93
CA SER A 209 0.64 -1.76 -19.40
C SER A 209 0.62 -1.73 -17.87
N HIS A 210 0.52 -2.88 -17.22
CA HIS A 210 0.69 -3.03 -15.77
C HIS A 210 2.10 -2.61 -15.30
N ALA A 211 3.14 -3.01 -16.03
CA ALA A 211 4.52 -2.58 -15.76
C ALA A 211 4.68 -1.07 -15.93
N ALA A 212 4.15 -0.50 -17.03
CA ALA A 212 4.19 0.94 -17.27
C ALA A 212 3.45 1.74 -16.18
N ALA A 213 2.33 1.20 -15.67
CA ALA A 213 1.60 1.80 -14.55
C ALA A 213 2.44 1.84 -13.25
N LEU A 214 3.22 0.79 -12.97
CA LEU A 214 4.13 0.80 -11.81
C LEU A 214 5.27 1.80 -11.96
N GLU A 215 5.83 1.96 -13.16
CA GLU A 215 6.83 3.01 -13.43
C GLU A 215 6.25 4.42 -13.26
N TYR A 216 5.01 4.64 -13.70
CA TYR A 216 4.28 5.87 -13.43
C TYR A 216 4.13 6.13 -11.93
N VAL A 217 3.75 5.12 -11.14
CA VAL A 217 3.69 5.25 -9.67
C VAL A 217 5.06 5.58 -9.10
N ASP A 218 6.12 4.89 -9.52
CA ASP A 218 7.49 5.14 -9.04
C ASP A 218 7.93 6.58 -9.30
N ALA A 219 7.62 7.15 -10.48
CA ALA A 219 7.97 8.52 -10.84
C ALA A 219 7.42 9.58 -9.87
N HIS A 220 6.33 9.28 -9.15
CA HIS A 220 5.69 10.23 -8.24
C HIS A 220 5.78 9.83 -6.76
N ILE A 221 6.15 8.58 -6.42
CA ILE A 221 6.08 8.09 -5.04
C ILE A 221 7.04 8.80 -4.08
N GLY A 222 8.13 9.36 -4.59
CA GLY A 222 9.05 10.17 -3.78
C GLY A 222 8.36 11.38 -3.12
N ARG A 223 7.34 11.97 -3.77
CA ARG A 223 6.54 13.06 -3.20
C ARG A 223 5.72 12.58 -2.00
N LEU A 224 5.11 11.40 -2.10
CA LEU A 224 4.37 10.78 -1.00
C LEU A 224 5.27 10.58 0.22
N PHE A 225 6.44 9.99 0.02
CA PHE A 225 7.40 9.73 1.10
C PHE A 225 7.91 11.02 1.73
N ALA A 226 8.20 12.05 0.91
CA ALA A 226 8.59 13.37 1.40
C ALA A 226 7.49 14.03 2.25
N ALA A 227 6.23 13.94 1.81
CA ALA A 227 5.09 14.49 2.57
C ALA A 227 4.94 13.80 3.93
N MET A 228 5.01 12.47 3.96
CA MET A 228 4.85 11.67 5.17
C MET A 228 6.01 11.76 6.14
N SER A 229 7.25 11.97 5.67
CA SER A 229 8.43 12.10 6.56
C SER A 229 8.80 13.55 6.89
N ARG A 230 7.98 14.53 6.52
CA ARG A 230 8.31 15.95 6.72
C ARG A 230 8.41 16.37 8.18
N ARG A 231 7.52 15.87 9.04
CA ARG A 231 7.38 16.34 10.44
C ARG A 231 7.94 15.35 11.47
N ARG A 232 7.86 14.06 11.18
CA ARG A 232 8.18 12.93 12.07
C ARG A 232 8.85 11.84 11.25
N PRO A 233 9.63 10.94 11.88
CA PRO A 233 10.02 9.72 11.18
C PRO A 233 8.74 8.95 10.82
N CYS A 234 8.71 8.38 9.63
CA CYS A 234 7.55 7.63 9.15
C CYS A 234 7.92 6.16 9.00
N PHE A 235 7.16 5.27 9.64
CA PHE A 235 7.24 3.84 9.36
C PHE A 235 6.25 3.52 8.23
N ALA A 236 6.79 3.16 7.07
CA ALA A 236 6.02 2.89 5.87
C ALA A 236 5.95 1.39 5.62
N ILE A 237 4.77 0.92 5.22
CA ILE A 237 4.51 -0.39 4.65
C ILE A 237 4.03 -0.14 3.23
N VAL A 238 4.71 -0.74 2.25
CA VAL A 238 4.30 -0.73 0.85
C VAL A 238 4.09 -2.18 0.42
N CYS A 239 2.88 -2.51 0.02
CA CYS A 239 2.58 -3.86 -0.45
C CYS A 239 1.50 -3.83 -1.52
N SER A 240 1.25 -4.98 -2.14
CA SER A 240 -0.01 -5.19 -2.86
C SER A 240 -1.04 -5.89 -1.98
N ASP A 241 -2.31 -5.61 -2.24
CA ASP A 241 -3.43 -6.30 -1.63
C ASP A 241 -3.71 -7.65 -2.32
N HIS A 242 -3.55 -7.74 -3.64
CA HIS A 242 -3.57 -8.96 -4.44
C HIS A 242 -2.94 -8.66 -5.81
N GLY A 243 -2.64 -9.69 -6.61
CA GLY A 243 -2.25 -9.52 -8.01
C GLY A 243 -3.42 -9.61 -9.01
N THR A 244 -3.12 -9.71 -10.30
CA THR A 244 -4.11 -9.90 -11.37
C THR A 244 -3.54 -10.73 -12.53
N ALA A 245 -4.38 -11.55 -13.16
CA ALA A 245 -4.02 -12.34 -14.33
C ALA A 245 -4.35 -11.60 -15.64
N TYR A 246 -3.50 -11.78 -16.64
CA TYR A 246 -3.62 -11.22 -18.00
C TYR A 246 -3.74 -12.34 -19.06
N GLY A 247 -4.15 -13.54 -18.67
CA GLY A 247 -4.28 -14.72 -19.54
C GLY A 247 -3.48 -15.93 -19.07
N GLU A 248 -2.72 -15.83 -17.97
CA GLU A 248 -1.97 -16.95 -17.41
C GLU A 248 -2.89 -18.15 -17.15
N ASP A 249 -2.52 -19.31 -17.69
CA ASP A 249 -3.28 -20.56 -17.61
C ASP A 249 -4.76 -20.43 -18.04
N GLY A 250 -5.07 -19.47 -18.91
CA GLY A 250 -6.43 -19.17 -19.36
C GLY A 250 -7.25 -18.31 -18.39
N TYR A 251 -6.65 -17.80 -17.32
CA TYR A 251 -7.29 -16.91 -16.35
C TYR A 251 -7.04 -15.43 -16.66
N THR A 252 -8.06 -14.60 -16.45
CA THR A 252 -7.98 -13.13 -16.53
C THR A 252 -8.59 -12.51 -15.29
N GLY A 253 -7.95 -11.47 -14.75
CA GLY A 253 -8.39 -10.74 -13.57
C GLY A 253 -7.99 -11.40 -12.26
N HIS A 254 -8.80 -11.18 -11.23
CA HIS A 254 -8.56 -11.56 -9.85
C HIS A 254 -9.85 -12.17 -9.25
N ARG A 255 -9.85 -12.53 -7.95
CA ARG A 255 -10.83 -13.44 -7.29
C ARG A 255 -10.67 -14.92 -7.68
N ILE A 256 -9.43 -15.34 -7.92
CA ILE A 256 -9.09 -16.71 -8.33
C ILE A 256 -7.89 -17.24 -7.52
N GLY A 257 -7.76 -18.56 -7.46
CA GLY A 257 -6.67 -19.28 -6.79
C GLY A 257 -5.34 -19.30 -7.55
N HIS A 258 -5.07 -18.35 -8.44
CA HIS A 258 -3.89 -18.37 -9.31
C HIS A 258 -2.69 -17.69 -8.65
N GLU A 259 -1.48 -18.21 -8.88
CA GLU A 259 -0.26 -17.76 -8.19
C GLU A 259 0.04 -16.27 -8.41
N VAL A 260 -0.20 -15.77 -9.63
CA VAL A 260 -0.03 -14.34 -9.96
C VAL A 260 -1.01 -13.40 -9.24
N VAL A 261 -2.08 -13.95 -8.63
CA VAL A 261 -3.04 -13.19 -7.81
C VAL A 261 -2.68 -13.27 -6.32
N TRP A 262 -2.18 -14.42 -5.86
CA TRP A 262 -1.84 -14.61 -4.46
C TRP A 262 -0.42 -14.16 -4.10
N THR A 263 0.52 -14.16 -5.04
CA THR A 263 1.90 -13.72 -4.78
C THR A 263 2.03 -12.22 -5.02
N VAL A 264 2.35 -11.50 -3.95
CA VAL A 264 2.40 -10.03 -3.92
C VAL A 264 3.74 -9.50 -3.41
N PRO A 265 4.17 -8.32 -3.87
CA PRO A 265 5.33 -7.64 -3.31
C PRO A 265 4.97 -7.01 -1.96
N TYR A 266 5.96 -6.98 -1.08
CA TYR A 266 5.87 -6.35 0.23
C TYR A 266 7.22 -5.73 0.61
N ALA A 267 7.17 -4.61 1.30
CA ALA A 267 8.28 -4.07 2.08
C ALA A 267 7.78 -3.21 3.23
N HIS A 268 8.59 -3.11 4.29
CA HIS A 268 8.45 -2.06 5.28
C HIS A 268 9.80 -1.42 5.59
N PHE A 269 9.80 -0.14 5.92
CA PHE A 269 11.01 0.64 6.19
C PHE A 269 10.68 1.91 6.98
N THR A 270 11.70 2.51 7.58
CA THR A 270 11.58 3.81 8.25
C THR A 270 12.16 4.91 7.36
N LEU A 271 11.33 5.89 7.03
CA LEU A 271 11.74 7.15 6.42
C LEU A 271 12.21 8.12 7.52
N PRO A 272 13.46 8.60 7.51
CA PRO A 272 13.93 9.59 8.48
C PRO A 272 13.19 10.91 8.31
N THR A 273 13.02 11.69 9.38
CA THR A 273 12.48 13.04 9.27
C THR A 273 13.33 13.90 8.32
N GLY A 274 12.70 14.57 7.35
CA GLY A 274 13.40 15.50 6.44
C GLY A 274 14.28 14.85 5.37
N SER A 275 14.12 13.54 5.13
CA SER A 275 14.98 12.73 4.25
C SER A 275 14.85 12.98 2.74
N HIS A 276 13.82 13.69 2.28
CA HIS A 276 13.62 13.96 0.84
C HIS A 276 13.73 15.45 0.52
N GLN A 277 14.96 15.94 0.36
CA GLN A 277 15.20 17.08 -0.52
C GLN A 277 15.34 16.52 -1.95
N SER A 278 14.29 16.66 -2.77
CA SER A 278 14.43 16.38 -4.20
C SER A 278 15.51 17.30 -4.77
N HIS A 279 16.47 16.71 -5.49
CA HIS A 279 17.36 17.47 -6.34
C HIS A 279 16.51 18.35 -7.26
N ARG A 280 16.58 19.66 -7.05
CA ARG A 280 16.21 20.63 -8.08
C ARG A 280 17.15 20.37 -9.25
N SER A 281 16.63 19.92 -10.39
CA SER A 281 17.36 20.06 -11.64
C SER A 281 17.71 21.55 -11.81
N PRO A 282 18.98 21.90 -12.12
CA PRO A 282 19.31 23.26 -12.48
C PRO A 282 18.61 23.62 -13.79
N ALA A 283 18.30 24.91 -13.91
CA ALA A 283 17.46 25.57 -14.91
C ALA A 283 17.69 25.16 -16.38
#